data_AF-A0A7W9IHX2-F1
#
_entry.id   AF-A0A7W9IHX2-F1
#
_cell.length_a   1.000
_cell.length_b   1.000
_cell.length_c   1.000
_cell.angle_alpha   90.00
_cell.angle_beta   90.00
_cell.angle_gamma   90.00
#
_symmetry.space_group_name_H-M   'P 1'
#
loop_
_entity.id
_entity.type
_entity.pdbx_description
1 polymer ?
#
loop_
_entity_poly.entity_id
_entity_poly.type
_entity_poly.pdbx_seq_one_letter_code
_entity_poly.pdbx_strand_id
1 'polypeptide(L)'
;MSEPRRRMSGKERREQLIQISRTLFAEKGFDGTSVEEIAATANVSKPVVYEHFGGKEGVYAVVVDREMQKLLSMVTEALSASHALIKLERAALALLAYVEENSEGFRILVRDSHAASGTGTFASLINDIASQVEDVMVAEFAERDYDPKLAPMYAQMLVGMVALTGQWWLDVRRPPREEVAAHLVNLAWNGLTGLDPRPRLSSSLRGLEHRRSAVSARPAELRPAPPRPTDKELRELEKTRERELKEQEKAREREQREADKLARELEKQRQRELKELEKARERELKEQQRAREREQREADKLARELEKQRQRELKEQERIRLREARAAEREAARQAKLTASGRQNLEATQ
;
A
#
# COMPACT_ATOMS: atom_id res chain seq x y z
N MET A 1 -8.38 33.45 -18.78
CA MET A 1 -9.18 33.61 -17.55
C MET A 1 -8.95 32.39 -16.69
N SER A 2 -8.33 32.55 -15.52
CA SER A 2 -8.03 31.43 -14.61
C SER A 2 -9.29 31.14 -13.79
N GLU A 3 -9.79 29.90 -13.86
CA GLU A 3 -10.90 29.46 -13.01
C GLU A 3 -10.57 29.68 -11.52
N PRO A 4 -11.52 30.14 -10.69
CA PRO A 4 -11.30 30.26 -9.26
C PRO A 4 -11.10 28.86 -8.67
N ARG A 5 -9.94 28.61 -8.03
CA ARG A 5 -9.71 27.37 -7.27
C ARG A 5 -10.82 27.21 -6.23
N ARG A 6 -11.76 26.29 -6.50
CA ARG A 6 -12.81 25.88 -5.55
C ARG A 6 -12.13 25.45 -4.25
N ARG A 7 -12.43 26.14 -3.15
CA ARG A 7 -11.95 25.75 -1.81
C ARG A 7 -12.52 24.37 -1.49
N MET A 8 -11.65 23.40 -1.20
CA MET A 8 -12.06 22.08 -0.73
C MET A 8 -12.87 22.23 0.56
N SER A 9 -13.98 21.51 0.64
CA SER A 9 -14.78 21.36 1.86
C SER A 9 -14.03 20.54 2.91
N GLY A 10 -14.44 20.66 4.18
CA GLY A 10 -13.88 19.86 5.28
C GLY A 10 -14.03 18.35 5.06
N LYS A 11 -15.10 17.91 4.40
CA LYS A 11 -15.32 16.48 4.05
C LYS A 11 -14.32 16.00 2.98
N GLU A 12 -14.15 16.77 1.90
CA GLU A 12 -13.16 16.46 0.87
C GLU A 12 -11.73 16.46 1.44
N ARG A 13 -11.46 17.36 2.40
CA ARG A 13 -10.18 17.38 3.10
C ARG A 13 -9.95 16.13 3.95
N ARG A 14 -10.95 15.75 4.74
CA ARG A 14 -10.88 14.54 5.56
C ARG A 14 -10.64 13.30 4.70
N GLU A 15 -11.33 13.20 3.57
CA GLU A 15 -11.16 12.10 2.61
C GLU A 15 -9.75 12.08 1.99
N GLN A 16 -9.22 13.23 1.59
CA GLN A 16 -7.86 13.37 1.09
C GLN A 16 -6.83 12.87 2.13
N LEU A 17 -7.01 13.25 3.40
CA LEU A 17 -6.11 12.82 4.47
C LEU A 17 -6.16 11.32 4.71
N ILE A 18 -7.35 10.70 4.65
CA ILE A 18 -7.50 9.24 4.76
C ILE A 18 -6.77 8.54 3.61
N GLN A 19 -6.98 9.00 2.37
CA GLN A 19 -6.38 8.39 1.19
C GLN A 19 -4.85 8.47 1.21
N ILE A 20 -4.29 9.63 1.55
CA ILE A 20 -2.83 9.83 1.66
C ILE A 20 -2.25 8.98 2.78
N SER A 21 -2.92 8.95 3.93
CA SER A 21 -2.45 8.17 5.08
C SER A 21 -2.48 6.68 4.79
N ARG A 22 -3.49 6.19 4.05
CA ARG A 22 -3.56 4.80 3.58
C ARG A 22 -2.30 4.43 2.78
N THR A 23 -1.93 5.23 1.78
CA THR A 23 -0.72 4.96 0.99
C THR A 23 0.53 4.95 1.86
N LEU A 24 0.71 5.95 2.73
CA LEU A 24 1.87 6.03 3.63
C LEU A 24 1.96 4.84 4.60
N PHE A 25 0.84 4.46 5.22
CA PHE A 25 0.79 3.30 6.12
C PHE A 25 1.03 1.98 5.37
N ALA A 26 0.54 1.84 4.14
CA ALA A 26 0.80 0.65 3.33
C ALA A 26 2.29 0.49 2.98
N GLU A 27 2.96 1.59 2.65
CA GLU A 27 4.38 1.61 2.29
C GLU A 27 5.30 1.44 3.51
N LYS A 28 5.10 2.27 4.53
CA LYS A 28 6.05 2.41 5.65
C LYS A 28 5.62 1.71 6.92
N GLY A 29 4.33 1.40 7.05
CA GLY A 29 3.74 0.87 8.27
C GLY A 29 3.40 1.97 9.27
N PHE A 30 2.75 1.57 10.35
CA PHE A 30 2.33 2.50 11.41
C PHE A 30 3.52 3.23 12.07
N ASP A 31 4.58 2.49 12.41
CA ASP A 31 5.76 3.06 13.07
C ASP A 31 6.60 3.95 12.13
N GLY A 32 6.66 3.59 10.85
CA GLY A 32 7.42 4.31 9.83
C GLY A 32 6.74 5.57 9.28
N THR A 33 5.50 5.86 9.70
CA THR A 33 4.72 7.02 9.24
C THR A 33 4.59 8.06 10.35
N SER A 34 4.68 9.34 10.01
CA SER A 34 4.52 10.46 10.96
C SER A 34 3.39 11.42 10.56
N VAL A 35 2.84 12.15 11.53
CA VAL A 35 1.79 13.17 11.27
C VAL A 35 2.35 14.31 10.42
N GLU A 36 3.62 14.66 10.61
CA GLU A 36 4.41 15.58 9.81
C GLU A 36 4.35 15.23 8.33
N GLU A 37 4.61 13.96 8.02
CA GLU A 37 4.67 13.47 6.65
C GLU A 37 3.29 13.42 6.00
N ILE A 38 2.27 12.99 6.75
CA ILE A 38 0.87 13.03 6.29
C ILE A 38 0.47 14.46 5.95
N ALA A 39 0.74 15.42 6.84
CA ALA A 39 0.41 16.82 6.65
C ALA A 39 1.15 17.42 5.45
N ALA A 40 2.45 17.15 5.33
CA ALA A 40 3.28 17.62 4.22
C ALA A 40 2.78 17.07 2.87
N THR A 41 2.49 15.76 2.82
CA THR A 41 2.00 15.11 1.59
C THR A 41 0.61 15.61 1.20
N ALA A 42 -0.25 15.89 2.17
CA ALA A 42 -1.58 16.47 1.95
C ALA A 42 -1.58 17.98 1.69
N ASN A 43 -0.42 18.64 1.75
CA ASN A 43 -0.26 20.08 1.65
C ASN A 43 -1.17 20.85 2.64
N VAL A 44 -1.15 20.40 3.90
CA VAL A 44 -1.83 21.03 5.02
C VAL A 44 -0.89 21.25 6.21
N SER A 45 -1.30 22.08 7.15
CA SER A 45 -0.58 22.24 8.41
C SER A 45 -0.87 21.06 9.36
N LYS A 46 0.08 20.71 10.23
CA LYS A 46 -0.10 19.64 11.23
C LYS A 46 -1.38 19.78 12.07
N PRO A 47 -1.77 20.99 12.54
CA PRO A 47 -2.99 21.16 13.32
C PRO A 47 -4.25 20.63 12.63
N VAL A 48 -4.32 20.68 11.29
CA VAL A 48 -5.46 20.16 10.53
C VAL A 48 -5.60 18.63 10.68
N VAL A 49 -4.47 17.91 10.73
CA VAL A 49 -4.51 16.45 10.93
C VAL A 49 -4.96 16.12 12.35
N TYR A 50 -4.46 16.86 13.35
CA TYR A 50 -4.89 16.72 14.75
C TYR A 50 -6.37 17.10 14.95
N GLU A 51 -6.87 18.13 14.27
CA GLU A 51 -8.27 18.54 14.32
C GLU A 51 -9.21 17.43 13.80
N HIS A 52 -8.85 16.80 12.68
CA HIS A 52 -9.69 15.77 12.06
C HIS A 52 -9.63 14.40 12.74
N PHE A 53 -8.49 14.05 13.34
CA PHE A 53 -8.22 12.67 13.75
C PHE A 53 -7.54 12.51 15.10
N GLY A 54 -7.14 13.60 15.78
CA GLY A 54 -6.50 13.54 17.10
C GLY A 54 -5.04 13.05 17.10
N GLY A 55 -4.47 12.67 15.94
CA GLY A 55 -3.09 12.19 15.83
C GLY A 55 -2.94 11.03 14.86
N LYS A 56 -1.76 10.39 14.88
CA LYS A 56 -1.43 9.27 13.97
C LYS A 56 -2.33 8.06 14.21
N GLU A 57 -2.55 7.73 15.49
CA GLU A 57 -3.35 6.62 15.99
C GLU A 57 -4.79 6.72 15.48
N GLY A 58 -5.39 7.92 15.56
CA GLY A 58 -6.76 8.12 15.11
C GLY A 58 -6.92 8.08 13.60
N VAL A 59 -5.94 8.61 12.83
CA VAL A 59 -5.98 8.46 11.36
C VAL A 59 -5.84 6.98 10.98
N TYR A 60 -4.91 6.27 11.61
CA TYR A 60 -4.69 4.85 11.38
C TYR A 60 -5.94 4.02 11.68
N ALA A 61 -6.57 4.23 12.83
CA ALA A 61 -7.81 3.55 13.21
C ALA A 61 -8.93 3.78 12.18
N VAL A 62 -9.08 5.01 11.67
CA VAL A 62 -10.07 5.32 10.63
C VAL A 62 -9.76 4.62 9.30
N VAL A 63 -8.49 4.54 8.91
CA VAL A 63 -8.07 3.80 7.70
C VAL A 63 -8.38 2.32 7.86
N VAL A 64 -7.97 1.72 8.99
CA VAL A 64 -8.18 0.32 9.30
C VAL A 64 -9.68 -0.04 9.33
N ASP A 65 -10.49 0.71 10.07
CA ASP A 65 -11.94 0.48 10.18
C ASP A 65 -12.61 0.52 8.80
N ARG A 66 -12.21 1.48 7.95
CA ARG A 66 -12.75 1.57 6.58
C ARG A 66 -12.40 0.36 5.72
N GLU A 67 -11.16 -0.11 5.78
CA GLU A 67 -10.73 -1.28 5.00
C GLU A 67 -11.36 -2.58 5.53
N MET A 68 -11.49 -2.72 6.86
CA MET A 68 -12.24 -3.81 7.49
C MET A 68 -13.71 -3.82 7.03
N GLN A 69 -14.42 -2.69 7.16
CA GLN A 69 -15.83 -2.59 6.77
C GLN A 69 -16.04 -2.87 5.29
N LYS A 70 -15.13 -2.38 4.43
CA LYS A 70 -15.18 -2.65 3.00
C LYS A 70 -15.05 -4.16 2.74
N LEU A 71 -14.03 -4.81 3.29
CA LEU A 71 -13.84 -6.25 3.09
C LEU A 71 -14.99 -7.08 3.67
N LEU A 72 -15.44 -6.75 4.88
CA LEU A 72 -16.59 -7.41 5.51
C LEU A 72 -17.85 -7.28 4.65
N SER A 73 -18.16 -6.09 4.16
CA SER A 73 -19.35 -5.85 3.32
C SER A 73 -19.36 -6.68 2.04
N MET A 74 -18.21 -6.82 1.37
CA MET A 74 -18.11 -7.61 0.14
C MET A 74 -18.29 -9.10 0.41
N VAL A 75 -17.77 -9.59 1.53
CA VAL A 75 -17.97 -10.99 1.94
C VAL A 75 -19.42 -11.24 2.34
N THR A 76 -20.03 -10.35 3.13
CA THR A 76 -21.45 -10.44 3.49
C THR A 76 -22.35 -10.44 2.25
N GLU A 77 -22.06 -9.58 1.26
CA GLU A 77 -22.78 -9.58 -0.02
C GLU A 77 -22.57 -10.88 -0.80
N ALA A 78 -21.35 -11.42 -0.83
CA ALA A 78 -21.07 -12.71 -1.47
C ALA A 78 -21.85 -13.88 -0.83
N LEU A 79 -21.95 -13.89 0.50
CA LEU A 79 -22.64 -14.93 1.27
C LEU A 79 -24.18 -14.85 1.17
N SER A 80 -24.74 -13.74 0.64
CA SER A 80 -26.18 -13.57 0.43
C SER A 80 -26.76 -14.39 -0.73
N ALA A 81 -25.90 -15.02 -1.55
CA ALA A 81 -26.33 -15.85 -2.67
C ALA A 81 -27.16 -17.08 -2.21
N SER A 82 -28.05 -17.59 -3.06
CA SER A 82 -28.96 -18.67 -2.65
C SER A 82 -28.28 -20.04 -2.48
N HIS A 83 -27.26 -20.36 -3.28
CA HIS A 83 -26.62 -21.68 -3.28
C HIS A 83 -25.22 -21.66 -2.67
N ALA A 84 -24.88 -22.66 -1.86
CA ALA A 84 -23.60 -22.76 -1.15
C ALA A 84 -22.36 -22.69 -2.08
N LEU A 85 -22.40 -23.36 -3.24
CA LEU A 85 -21.31 -23.27 -4.23
C LEU A 85 -21.12 -21.84 -4.74
N ILE A 86 -22.22 -21.15 -5.06
CA ILE A 86 -22.17 -19.77 -5.56
C ILE A 86 -21.67 -18.82 -4.47
N LYS A 87 -22.06 -19.04 -3.20
CA LYS A 87 -21.52 -18.28 -2.06
C LYS A 87 -19.99 -18.42 -2.00
N LEU A 88 -19.48 -19.64 -2.13
CA LEU A 88 -18.04 -19.92 -2.10
C LEU A 88 -17.29 -19.28 -3.27
N GLU A 89 -17.82 -19.40 -4.50
CA GLU A 89 -17.27 -18.76 -5.70
C GLU A 89 -17.20 -17.24 -5.55
N ARG A 90 -18.31 -16.63 -5.13
CA ARG A 90 -18.39 -15.18 -4.92
C ARG A 90 -17.46 -14.71 -3.82
N ALA A 91 -17.37 -15.43 -2.71
CA ALA A 91 -16.51 -15.04 -1.59
C ALA A 91 -15.03 -15.10 -1.98
N ALA A 92 -14.60 -16.16 -2.66
CA ALA A 92 -13.24 -16.31 -3.15
C ALA A 92 -12.86 -15.21 -4.16
N LEU A 93 -13.74 -14.96 -5.14
CA LEU A 93 -13.54 -13.89 -6.13
C LEU A 93 -13.54 -12.50 -5.49
N ALA A 94 -14.45 -12.23 -4.55
CA ALA A 94 -14.55 -10.94 -3.87
C ALA A 94 -13.28 -10.63 -3.07
N LEU A 95 -12.74 -11.60 -2.33
CA LEU A 95 -11.48 -11.41 -1.63
C LEU A 95 -10.35 -11.12 -2.62
N LEU A 96 -10.17 -11.95 -3.66
CA LEU A 96 -9.07 -11.80 -4.59
C LEU A 96 -9.17 -10.49 -5.40
N ALA A 97 -10.38 -10.09 -5.80
CA ALA A 97 -10.63 -8.79 -6.42
C ALA A 97 -10.26 -7.64 -5.48
N TYR A 98 -10.61 -7.73 -4.19
CA TYR A 98 -10.18 -6.73 -3.21
C TYR A 98 -8.66 -6.68 -3.06
N VAL A 99 -7.98 -7.83 -2.96
CA VAL A 99 -6.53 -7.91 -2.87
C VAL A 99 -5.87 -7.26 -4.10
N GLU A 100 -6.42 -7.47 -5.30
CA GLU A 100 -5.97 -6.83 -6.55
C GLU A 100 -6.20 -5.31 -6.55
N GLU A 101 -7.45 -4.89 -6.42
CA GLU A 101 -7.88 -3.50 -6.61
C GLU A 101 -7.50 -2.58 -5.43
N ASN A 102 -7.31 -3.15 -4.23
CA ASN A 102 -7.08 -2.42 -2.98
C ASN A 102 -5.87 -2.97 -2.22
N SER A 103 -4.80 -3.27 -2.95
CA SER A 103 -3.54 -3.82 -2.43
C SER A 103 -2.99 -3.10 -1.19
N GLU A 104 -3.08 -1.76 -1.17
CA GLU A 104 -2.64 -0.94 -0.04
C GLU A 104 -3.44 -1.23 1.23
N GLY A 105 -4.77 -1.23 1.12
CA GLY A 105 -5.68 -1.49 2.23
C GLY A 105 -5.49 -2.89 2.80
N PHE A 106 -5.44 -3.89 1.91
CA PHE A 106 -5.20 -5.27 2.33
C PHE A 106 -3.83 -5.45 3.01
N ARG A 107 -2.78 -4.81 2.50
CA ARG A 107 -1.44 -4.84 3.14
C ARG A 107 -1.46 -4.25 4.55
N ILE A 108 -2.20 -3.16 4.78
CA ILE A 108 -2.34 -2.56 6.12
C ILE A 108 -3.00 -3.56 7.07
N LEU A 109 -4.11 -4.19 6.65
CA LEU A 109 -4.81 -5.18 7.46
C LEU A 109 -3.88 -6.33 7.86
N VAL A 110 -3.21 -6.94 6.88
CA VAL A 110 -2.32 -8.10 7.10
C VAL A 110 -1.09 -7.74 7.93
N ARG A 111 -0.49 -6.57 7.75
CA ARG A 111 0.74 -6.18 8.45
C ARG A 111 0.56 -6.07 9.97
N ASP A 112 -0.63 -5.71 10.42
CA ASP A 112 -1.00 -5.59 11.83
C ASP A 112 -1.41 -6.94 12.46
N SER A 113 -1.30 -8.04 11.71
CA SER A 113 -1.51 -9.39 12.25
C SER A 113 -0.22 -9.94 12.83
N HIS A 114 -0.14 -10.02 14.15
CA HIS A 114 0.86 -10.86 14.78
C HIS A 114 0.44 -12.33 14.60
N ALA A 115 0.95 -12.97 13.54
CA ALA A 115 0.63 -14.34 13.14
C ALA A 115 0.83 -15.40 14.26
N ALA A 116 1.64 -15.10 15.28
CA ALA A 116 1.87 -15.98 16.44
C ALA A 116 0.89 -15.77 17.60
N SER A 117 0.18 -14.64 17.65
CA SER A 117 -0.63 -14.22 18.80
C SER A 117 -2.13 -14.34 18.57
N GLY A 118 -2.58 -14.39 17.30
CA GLY A 118 -4.01 -14.31 16.96
C GLY A 118 -4.67 -12.97 17.33
N THR A 119 -3.86 -11.99 17.75
CA THR A 119 -4.27 -10.64 18.12
C THR A 119 -3.84 -9.67 17.03
N GLY A 120 -4.79 -8.91 16.50
CA GLY A 120 -4.54 -7.94 15.44
C GLY A 120 -5.78 -7.73 14.57
N THR A 121 -5.85 -6.60 13.91
CA THR A 121 -6.98 -6.16 13.07
C THR A 121 -7.48 -7.25 12.11
N PHE A 122 -6.57 -7.89 11.37
CA PHE A 122 -6.93 -8.90 10.38
C PHE A 122 -7.37 -10.23 11.00
N ALA A 123 -6.83 -10.59 12.18
CA ALA A 123 -7.29 -11.77 12.91
C ALA A 123 -8.74 -11.59 13.40
N SER A 124 -9.08 -10.41 13.92
CA SER A 124 -10.47 -10.07 14.27
C SER A 124 -11.39 -10.13 13.06
N LEU A 125 -10.97 -9.54 11.93
CA LEU A 125 -11.75 -9.59 10.69
C LEU A 125 -11.99 -11.03 10.20
N ILE A 126 -10.96 -11.89 10.26
CA ILE A 126 -11.10 -13.31 9.94
C ILE A 126 -12.11 -14.00 10.85
N ASN A 127 -12.09 -13.70 12.16
CA ASN A 127 -13.04 -14.28 13.11
C ASN A 127 -14.49 -13.82 12.84
N ASP A 128 -14.69 -12.55 12.50
CA ASP A 128 -16.01 -12.01 12.15
C ASP A 128 -16.55 -12.67 10.87
N ILE A 129 -15.69 -12.85 9.86
CA ILE A 129 -16.04 -13.57 8.63
C ILE A 129 -16.32 -15.05 8.92
N ALA A 130 -15.50 -15.70 9.75
CA ALA A 130 -15.69 -17.10 10.14
C ALA A 130 -17.03 -17.30 10.85
N SER A 131 -17.43 -16.36 11.70
CA SER A 131 -18.74 -16.39 12.37
C SER A 131 -19.89 -16.30 11.35
N GLN A 132 -19.80 -15.44 10.33
CA GLN A 132 -20.82 -15.40 9.26
C GLN A 132 -20.87 -16.69 8.43
N VAL A 133 -19.71 -17.30 8.18
CA VAL A 133 -19.63 -18.58 7.45
C VAL A 133 -20.17 -19.74 8.31
N GLU A 134 -19.93 -19.71 9.62
CA GLU A 134 -20.48 -20.67 10.57
C GLU A 134 -22.01 -20.72 10.50
N ASP A 135 -22.68 -19.57 10.54
CA ASP A 135 -24.15 -19.51 10.46
C ASP A 135 -24.69 -20.21 9.20
N VAL A 136 -24.00 -20.04 8.06
CA VAL A 136 -24.33 -20.73 6.81
C VAL A 136 -24.09 -22.24 6.91
N MET A 137 -22.97 -22.63 7.51
CA MET A 137 -22.56 -24.03 7.64
C MET A 137 -23.44 -24.82 8.62
N VAL A 138 -23.89 -24.19 9.71
CA VAL A 138 -24.83 -24.79 10.68
C VAL A 138 -26.11 -25.22 9.97
N ALA A 139 -26.66 -24.37 9.10
CA ALA A 139 -27.85 -24.69 8.33
C ALA A 139 -27.61 -25.88 7.36
N GLU A 140 -26.52 -25.85 6.60
CA GLU A 140 -26.18 -26.93 5.64
C GLU A 140 -25.88 -28.26 6.34
N PHE A 141 -25.25 -28.24 7.52
CA PHE A 141 -24.90 -29.45 8.27
C PHE A 141 -26.14 -30.13 8.85
N ALA A 142 -27.08 -29.32 9.37
CA ALA A 142 -28.35 -29.81 9.87
C ALA A 142 -29.17 -30.53 8.78
N GLU A 143 -29.06 -30.11 7.52
CA GLU A 143 -29.73 -30.75 6.39
C GLU A 143 -29.08 -32.05 5.92
N ARG A 144 -27.81 -32.30 6.25
CA ARG A 144 -26.98 -33.39 5.67
C ARG A 144 -26.50 -34.45 6.66
N ASP A 145 -27.13 -34.56 7.84
CA ASP A 145 -26.77 -35.51 8.92
C ASP A 145 -25.34 -35.31 9.46
N TYR A 146 -24.85 -34.06 9.46
CA TYR A 146 -23.62 -33.65 10.10
C TYR A 146 -23.91 -33.00 11.45
N ASP A 147 -23.00 -33.17 12.43
CA ASP A 147 -23.11 -32.49 13.72
C ASP A 147 -22.87 -30.97 13.53
N PRO A 148 -23.89 -30.11 13.73
CA PRO A 148 -23.75 -28.67 13.54
C PRO A 148 -22.74 -28.04 14.50
N LYS A 149 -22.42 -28.69 15.63
CA LYS A 149 -21.39 -28.22 16.57
C LYS A 149 -19.99 -28.20 15.98
N LEU A 150 -19.78 -28.87 14.85
CA LEU A 150 -18.51 -28.86 14.13
C LEU A 150 -18.41 -27.70 13.13
N ALA A 151 -19.52 -27.02 12.81
CA ALA A 151 -19.54 -25.91 11.86
C ALA A 151 -18.52 -24.79 12.17
N PRO A 152 -18.30 -24.35 13.43
CA PRO A 152 -17.27 -23.33 13.72
C PRO A 152 -15.87 -23.74 13.25
N MET A 153 -15.51 -25.01 13.45
CA MET A 153 -14.20 -25.54 13.05
C MET A 153 -14.05 -25.55 11.52
N TYR A 154 -15.08 -26.00 10.79
CA TYR A 154 -15.04 -26.01 9.33
C TYR A 154 -15.06 -24.59 8.74
N ALA A 155 -15.82 -23.67 9.33
CA ALA A 155 -15.81 -22.26 8.95
C ALA A 155 -14.40 -21.67 9.10
N GLN A 156 -13.73 -21.92 10.22
CA GLN A 156 -12.35 -21.48 10.44
C GLN A 156 -11.39 -22.05 9.39
N MET A 157 -11.52 -23.33 9.03
CA MET A 157 -10.70 -23.97 8.00
C MET A 157 -10.91 -23.32 6.62
N LEU A 158 -12.16 -23.07 6.23
CA LEU A 158 -12.49 -22.46 4.94
C LEU A 158 -12.01 -21.00 4.85
N VAL A 159 -12.32 -20.20 5.87
CA VAL A 159 -11.90 -18.79 5.90
C VAL A 159 -10.39 -18.70 5.95
N GLY A 160 -9.72 -19.53 6.76
CA GLY A 160 -8.26 -19.60 6.81
C GLY A 160 -7.63 -19.96 5.46
N MET A 161 -8.18 -20.98 4.77
CA MET A 161 -7.72 -21.37 3.43
C MET A 161 -7.78 -20.20 2.43
N VAL A 162 -8.92 -19.49 2.40
CA VAL A 162 -9.13 -18.38 1.47
C VAL A 162 -8.29 -17.16 1.86
N ALA A 163 -8.26 -16.79 3.13
CA ALA A 163 -7.52 -15.63 3.64
C ALA A 163 -6.00 -15.79 3.47
N LEU A 164 -5.43 -16.94 3.85
CA LEU A 164 -3.99 -17.20 3.73
C LEU A 164 -3.55 -17.31 2.27
N THR A 165 -4.40 -17.87 1.40
CA THR A 165 -4.13 -17.89 -0.04
C THR A 165 -4.17 -16.48 -0.63
N GLY A 166 -5.13 -15.64 -0.22
CA GLY A 166 -5.18 -14.23 -0.61
C GLY A 166 -3.94 -13.45 -0.15
N GLN A 167 -3.45 -13.72 1.07
CA GLN A 167 -2.20 -13.15 1.58
C GLN A 167 -0.99 -13.57 0.75
N TRP A 168 -0.86 -14.85 0.41
CA TRP A 168 0.20 -15.32 -0.48
C TRP A 168 0.09 -14.68 -1.88
N TRP A 169 -1.12 -14.58 -2.41
CA TRP A 169 -1.37 -14.07 -3.76
C TRP A 169 -1.14 -12.55 -3.89
N LEU A 170 -1.28 -11.78 -2.79
CA LEU A 170 -0.93 -10.36 -2.72
C LEU A 170 0.46 -10.08 -3.29
N ASP A 171 1.43 -10.95 -2.99
CA ASP A 171 2.82 -10.79 -3.39
C ASP A 171 3.12 -11.48 -4.73
N VAL A 172 2.56 -12.68 -4.99
CA VAL A 172 2.91 -13.47 -6.18
C VAL A 172 2.16 -13.02 -7.45
N ARG A 173 0.88 -12.64 -7.33
CA ARG A 173 0.01 -12.19 -8.44
C ARG A 173 -0.12 -13.12 -9.64
N ARG A 174 0.31 -14.38 -9.50
CA ARG A 174 0.19 -15.42 -10.52
C ARG A 174 -0.14 -16.75 -9.84
N PRO A 175 -1.06 -17.55 -10.38
CA PRO A 175 -1.88 -17.32 -11.59
C PRO A 175 -2.91 -16.17 -11.43
N PRO A 176 -3.67 -15.76 -12.48
CA PRO A 176 -4.70 -14.72 -12.36
C PRO A 176 -5.77 -15.08 -11.33
N ARG A 177 -6.47 -14.07 -10.80
CA ARG A 177 -7.42 -14.24 -9.69
C ARG A 177 -8.51 -15.27 -9.96
N GLU A 178 -9.01 -15.35 -11.20
CA GLU A 178 -10.06 -16.30 -11.58
C GLU A 178 -9.57 -17.75 -11.48
N GLU A 179 -8.31 -18.01 -11.82
CA GLU A 179 -7.70 -19.34 -11.73
C GLU A 179 -7.42 -19.72 -10.28
N VAL A 180 -6.92 -18.77 -9.47
CA VAL A 180 -6.74 -18.99 -8.02
C VAL A 180 -8.09 -19.27 -7.36
N ALA A 181 -9.12 -18.49 -7.68
CA ALA A 181 -10.48 -18.68 -7.19
C ALA A 181 -11.02 -20.07 -7.58
N ALA A 182 -10.87 -20.46 -8.85
CA ALA A 182 -11.31 -21.76 -9.34
C ALA A 182 -10.64 -22.91 -8.55
N HIS A 183 -9.34 -22.82 -8.28
CA HIS A 183 -8.64 -23.83 -7.47
C HIS A 183 -9.08 -23.85 -6.00
N LEU A 184 -9.29 -22.69 -5.38
CA LEU A 184 -9.82 -22.58 -4.01
C LEU A 184 -11.21 -23.22 -3.90
N VAL A 185 -12.12 -22.82 -4.80
CA VAL A 185 -13.50 -23.34 -4.85
C VAL A 185 -13.47 -24.84 -5.11
N ASN A 186 -12.67 -25.31 -6.07
CA ASN A 186 -12.58 -26.72 -6.39
C ASN A 186 -12.10 -27.55 -5.17
N LEU A 187 -11.08 -27.10 -4.45
CA LEU A 187 -10.59 -27.79 -3.27
C LEU A 187 -11.64 -27.81 -2.15
N ALA A 188 -12.23 -26.66 -1.81
CA ALA A 188 -13.23 -26.58 -0.75
C ALA A 188 -14.51 -27.35 -1.12
N TRP A 189 -15.03 -27.21 -2.33
CA TRP A 189 -16.26 -27.87 -2.75
C TRP A 189 -16.12 -29.40 -2.77
N ASN A 190 -15.07 -29.93 -3.40
CA ASN A 190 -14.85 -31.38 -3.43
C ASN A 190 -14.51 -31.93 -2.03
N GLY A 191 -13.85 -31.14 -1.17
CA GLY A 191 -13.60 -31.51 0.23
C GLY A 191 -14.88 -31.57 1.06
N LEU A 192 -15.74 -30.55 0.98
CA LEU A 192 -16.97 -30.44 1.77
C LEU A 192 -18.07 -31.41 1.32
N THR A 193 -18.18 -31.65 0.01
CA THR A 193 -19.21 -32.57 -0.52
C THR A 193 -18.90 -34.03 -0.26
N GLY A 194 -17.63 -34.39 -0.08
CA GLY A 194 -17.17 -35.75 0.17
C GLY A 194 -16.80 -36.04 1.63
N LEU A 195 -17.29 -35.24 2.58
CA LEU A 195 -16.99 -35.45 4.00
C LEU A 195 -17.49 -36.84 4.46
N ASP A 196 -16.76 -37.40 5.42
CA ASP A 196 -17.23 -38.51 6.25
C ASP A 196 -17.84 -37.89 7.51
N PRO A 197 -19.11 -38.19 7.89
CA PRO A 197 -19.71 -37.68 9.12
C PRO A 197 -18.92 -38.03 10.38
N ARG A 198 -18.09 -39.09 10.36
CA ARG A 198 -17.27 -39.52 11.48
C ARG A 198 -15.86 -39.87 11.01
N PRO A 199 -15.07 -38.86 10.60
CA PRO A 199 -13.75 -39.10 10.03
C PRO A 199 -12.86 -39.76 11.08
N ARG A 200 -12.08 -40.76 10.66
CA ARG A 200 -11.12 -41.46 11.53
C ARG A 200 -9.73 -41.36 10.93
N LEU A 201 -8.75 -41.02 11.76
CA LEU A 201 -7.35 -41.18 11.38
C LEU A 201 -7.05 -42.66 11.09
N SER A 202 -6.26 -42.89 10.04
CA SER A 202 -5.89 -44.23 9.60
C SER A 202 -5.27 -45.03 10.76
N SER A 203 -5.54 -46.33 10.81
CA SER A 203 -5.00 -47.22 11.84
C SER A 203 -3.46 -47.26 11.86
N SER A 204 -2.80 -46.88 10.76
CA SER A 204 -1.35 -46.74 10.68
C SER A 204 -0.78 -45.65 11.61
N LEU A 205 -1.56 -44.62 11.94
CA LEU A 205 -1.17 -43.58 12.92
C LEU A 205 -1.38 -44.07 14.36
N ARG A 206 -2.42 -44.86 14.62
CA ARG A 206 -2.58 -45.60 15.91
C ARG A 206 -1.45 -46.61 16.12
N GLY A 207 -0.90 -47.16 15.03
CA GLY A 207 0.28 -48.00 15.03
C GLY A 207 1.60 -47.26 15.34
N LEU A 208 1.67 -45.92 15.34
CA LEU A 208 2.86 -45.22 15.85
C LEU A 208 2.85 -45.12 17.38
N GLU A 209 1.66 -45.10 17.99
CA GLU A 209 1.51 -45.27 19.44
C GLU A 209 1.60 -46.75 19.84
N HIS A 210 1.08 -47.67 19.02
CA HIS A 210 1.01 -49.11 19.30
C HIS A 210 2.11 -49.96 18.64
N ARG A 211 3.07 -49.40 17.89
CA ARG A 211 4.35 -50.10 17.57
C ARG A 211 5.32 -50.12 18.75
N ARG A 212 4.83 -49.86 19.96
CA ARG A 212 5.40 -50.41 21.20
C ARG A 212 4.73 -51.70 21.67
N SER A 213 3.57 -52.09 21.14
CA SER A 213 2.85 -53.30 21.57
C SER A 213 2.02 -53.96 20.46
N ALA A 214 2.54 -55.10 20.02
CA ALA A 214 1.83 -56.27 19.50
C ALA A 214 1.29 -56.26 18.05
N VAL A 215 1.91 -57.16 17.29
CA VAL A 215 1.48 -57.79 16.03
C VAL A 215 0.44 -58.87 16.33
N SER A 216 -0.63 -59.01 15.51
CA SER A 216 -1.21 -60.31 15.07
C SER A 216 -2.61 -60.21 14.41
N ALA A 217 -2.72 -60.67 13.15
CA ALA A 217 -3.79 -61.47 12.46
C ALA A 217 -5.29 -61.07 12.53
N ARG A 218 -6.19 -61.25 11.55
CA ARG A 218 -6.29 -61.83 10.17
C ARG A 218 -7.64 -61.35 9.52
N PRO A 219 -7.91 -61.58 8.22
CA PRO A 219 -8.93 -60.85 7.42
C PRO A 219 -10.24 -61.61 7.15
N ALA A 220 -11.29 -60.86 6.72
CA ALA A 220 -12.56 -61.37 6.21
C ALA A 220 -12.68 -61.14 4.67
N GLU A 221 -13.24 -62.12 3.95
CA GLU A 221 -13.29 -62.21 2.48
C GLU A 221 -14.43 -61.39 1.84
N LEU A 222 -14.13 -60.76 0.68
CA LEU A 222 -15.08 -60.08 -0.22
C LEU A 222 -14.84 -60.52 -1.68
N ARG A 223 -15.91 -60.51 -2.49
CA ARG A 223 -16.07 -60.95 -3.90
C ARG A 223 -14.88 -60.69 -4.86
N PRO A 224 -14.72 -61.51 -5.93
CA PRO A 224 -13.54 -61.45 -6.81
C PRO A 224 -13.48 -60.15 -7.61
N ALA A 225 -12.43 -59.38 -7.33
CA ALA A 225 -11.95 -58.28 -8.13
C ALA A 225 -11.35 -58.79 -9.47
N PRO A 226 -11.23 -57.95 -10.51
CA PRO A 226 -10.50 -58.28 -11.73
C PRO A 226 -9.09 -58.85 -11.40
N PRO A 227 -8.52 -59.72 -12.27
CA PRO A 227 -7.27 -60.41 -11.97
C PRO A 227 -6.22 -59.38 -11.55
N ARG A 228 -5.78 -59.51 -10.30
CA ARG A 228 -4.76 -58.61 -9.77
C ARG A 228 -3.49 -58.83 -10.60
N PRO A 229 -2.82 -57.75 -11.06
CA PRO A 229 -1.51 -57.88 -11.66
C PRO A 229 -0.65 -58.71 -10.72
N THR A 230 0.07 -59.68 -11.27
CA THR A 230 0.93 -60.57 -10.51
C THR A 230 1.98 -59.77 -9.74
N ASP A 231 2.48 -60.29 -8.62
CA ASP A 231 3.53 -59.62 -7.83
C ASP A 231 4.75 -59.22 -8.68
N LYS A 232 5.01 -59.95 -9.78
CA LYS A 232 6.04 -59.62 -10.76
C LYS A 232 5.68 -58.38 -11.58
N GLU A 233 4.45 -58.27 -12.06
CA GLU A 233 3.95 -57.11 -12.82
C GLU A 233 3.86 -55.86 -11.93
N LEU A 234 3.44 -55.99 -10.67
CA LEU A 234 3.43 -54.90 -9.70
C LEU A 234 4.84 -54.36 -9.44
N ARG A 235 5.82 -55.25 -9.23
CA ARG A 235 7.22 -54.84 -9.02
C ARG A 235 7.84 -54.16 -10.24
N GLU A 236 7.49 -54.57 -11.45
CA GLU A 236 7.98 -53.93 -12.67
C GLU A 236 7.31 -52.55 -12.91
N LEU A 237 6.01 -52.43 -12.60
CA LEU A 237 5.30 -51.14 -12.63
C LEU A 237 5.84 -50.17 -11.59
N GLU A 238 6.11 -50.62 -10.36
CA GLU A 238 6.73 -49.82 -9.30
C GLU A 238 8.12 -49.33 -9.70
N LYS A 239 8.97 -50.22 -10.23
CA LYS A 239 10.30 -49.82 -10.74
C LYS A 239 10.23 -48.82 -11.88
N THR A 240 9.27 -48.98 -12.79
CA THR A 240 9.08 -48.07 -13.93
C THR A 240 8.64 -46.70 -13.43
N ARG A 241 7.65 -46.66 -12.54
CA ARG A 241 7.16 -45.44 -11.91
C ARG A 241 8.24 -44.72 -11.09
N GLU A 242 9.08 -45.46 -10.35
CA GLU A 242 10.20 -44.88 -9.63
C GLU A 242 11.26 -44.27 -10.56
N ARG A 243 11.51 -44.87 -11.73
CA ARG A 243 12.42 -44.32 -12.73
C ARG A 243 11.87 -43.05 -13.36
N GLU A 244 10.59 -43.06 -13.74
CA GLU A 244 9.90 -41.89 -14.29
C GLU A 244 9.87 -40.73 -13.29
N LEU A 245 9.57 -41.00 -12.01
CA LEU A 245 9.59 -39.98 -10.96
C LEU A 245 11.00 -39.38 -10.77
N LYS A 246 12.05 -40.22 -10.75
CA LYS A 246 13.44 -39.76 -10.67
C LYS A 246 13.87 -38.95 -11.88
N GLU A 247 13.35 -39.27 -13.07
CA GLU A 247 13.63 -38.53 -14.30
C GLU A 247 12.92 -37.17 -14.31
N GLN A 248 11.64 -37.13 -13.90
CA GLN A 248 10.89 -35.89 -13.74
C GLN A 248 11.50 -34.98 -12.67
N GLU A 249 11.95 -35.53 -11.55
CA GLU A 249 12.63 -34.78 -10.50
C GLU A 249 13.93 -34.15 -11.01
N LYS A 250 14.75 -34.91 -11.74
CA LYS A 250 15.97 -34.38 -12.38
C LYS A 250 15.68 -33.32 -13.44
N ALA A 251 14.60 -33.45 -14.20
CA ALA A 251 14.17 -32.45 -15.18
C ALA A 251 13.79 -31.14 -14.48
N ARG A 252 12.97 -31.21 -13.43
CA ARG A 252 12.58 -30.07 -12.60
C ARG A 252 13.79 -29.39 -11.95
N GLU A 253 14.75 -30.15 -11.44
CA GLU A 253 15.98 -29.59 -10.89
C GLU A 253 16.81 -28.83 -11.93
N ARG A 254 16.86 -29.31 -13.18
CA ARG A 254 17.57 -28.62 -14.27
C ARG A 254 16.87 -27.32 -14.66
N GLU A 255 15.54 -27.36 -14.83
CA GLU A 255 14.74 -26.18 -15.11
C GLU A 255 14.87 -25.13 -14.00
N GLN A 256 14.84 -25.55 -12.74
CA GLN A 256 15.03 -24.66 -11.60
C GLN A 256 16.42 -24.00 -11.61
N ARG A 257 17.48 -24.76 -11.93
CA ARG A 257 18.85 -24.21 -12.03
C ARG A 257 19.00 -23.21 -13.17
N GLU A 258 18.34 -23.45 -14.31
CA GLU A 258 18.33 -22.51 -15.43
C GLU A 258 17.55 -21.23 -15.09
N ALA A 259 16.39 -21.36 -14.44
CA ALA A 259 15.61 -20.23 -13.95
C ALA A 259 16.40 -19.39 -12.93
N ASP A 260 17.08 -20.03 -11.97
CA ASP A 260 17.93 -19.34 -10.99
C ASP A 260 19.10 -18.60 -11.66
N LYS A 261 19.68 -19.18 -12.72
CA LYS A 261 20.75 -18.55 -13.48
C LYS A 261 20.25 -17.31 -14.24
N LEU A 262 19.12 -17.42 -14.93
CA LEU A 262 18.48 -16.30 -15.64
C LEU A 262 18.09 -15.18 -14.67
N ALA A 263 17.54 -15.53 -13.50
CA ALA A 263 17.19 -14.56 -12.46
C ALA A 263 18.42 -13.77 -12.00
N ARG A 264 19.55 -14.45 -11.75
CA ARG A 264 20.81 -13.78 -11.36
C ARG A 264 21.38 -12.89 -12.47
N GLU A 265 21.25 -13.27 -13.73
CA GLU A 265 21.68 -12.44 -14.87
C GLU A 265 20.82 -11.18 -15.01
N LEU A 266 19.49 -11.33 -14.89
CA LEU A 266 18.55 -10.22 -14.97
C LEU A 266 18.71 -9.25 -13.79
N GLU A 267 18.99 -9.77 -12.59
CA GLU A 267 19.31 -8.93 -11.42
C GLU A 267 20.61 -8.14 -11.64
N LYS A 268 21.67 -8.77 -12.16
CA LYS A 268 22.91 -8.07 -12.51
C LYS A 268 22.70 -6.99 -13.56
N GLN A 269 21.85 -7.25 -14.56
CA GLN A 269 21.51 -6.25 -15.58
C GLN A 269 20.77 -5.07 -14.95
N ARG A 270 19.74 -5.34 -14.13
CA ARG A 270 18.99 -4.30 -13.41
C ARG A 270 19.88 -3.44 -12.51
N GLN A 271 20.83 -4.05 -11.81
CA GLN A 271 21.79 -3.31 -10.98
C GLN A 271 22.71 -2.40 -11.82
N ARG A 272 23.10 -2.81 -13.03
CA ARG A 272 23.89 -1.96 -13.93
C ARG A 272 23.07 -0.79 -14.45
N GLU A 273 21.83 -1.01 -14.85
CA GLU A 273 20.91 0.03 -15.32
C GLU A 273 20.62 1.05 -14.22
N LEU A 274 20.38 0.59 -12.98
CA LEU A 274 20.20 1.47 -11.83
C LEU A 274 21.43 2.34 -11.56
N LYS A 275 22.65 1.77 -11.62
CA LYS A 275 23.89 2.53 -11.44
C LYS A 275 24.10 3.57 -12.55
N GLU A 276 23.75 3.27 -13.78
CA GLU A 276 23.84 4.24 -14.89
C GLU A 276 22.80 5.36 -14.75
N LEU A 277 21.56 5.03 -14.35
CA LEU A 277 20.52 6.02 -14.04
C LEU A 277 20.92 6.93 -12.88
N GLU A 278 21.50 6.37 -11.82
CA GLU A 278 21.98 7.13 -10.66
C GLU A 278 23.08 8.12 -11.05
N LYS A 279 24.08 7.66 -11.83
CA LYS A 279 25.13 8.53 -12.37
C LYS A 279 24.56 9.62 -13.30
N ALA A 280 23.58 9.30 -14.13
CA ALA A 280 22.92 10.27 -15.00
C ALA A 280 22.20 11.35 -14.18
N ARG A 281 21.46 10.93 -13.15
CA ARG A 281 20.76 11.83 -12.22
C ARG A 281 21.73 12.73 -11.44
N GLU A 282 22.87 12.20 -10.99
CA GLU A 282 23.90 13.01 -10.35
C GLU A 282 24.50 14.07 -11.29
N ARG A 283 24.72 13.72 -12.56
CA ARG A 283 25.22 14.67 -13.58
C ARG A 283 24.22 15.78 -13.82
N GLU A 284 22.95 15.43 -13.98
CA GLU A 284 21.86 16.40 -14.17
C GLU A 284 21.72 17.33 -12.95
N LEU A 285 21.79 16.79 -11.73
CA LEU A 285 21.73 17.60 -10.51
C LEU A 285 22.90 18.59 -10.41
N LYS A 286 24.13 18.16 -10.75
CA LYS A 286 25.31 19.03 -10.79
C LYS A 286 25.18 20.11 -11.86
N GLU A 287 24.58 19.80 -13.00
CA GLU A 287 24.32 20.78 -14.06
C GLU A 287 23.27 21.82 -13.63
N GLN A 288 22.16 21.37 -13.04
CA GLN A 288 21.13 22.25 -12.48
C GLN A 288 21.69 23.15 -11.36
N GLN A 289 22.55 22.62 -10.48
CA GLN A 289 23.23 23.42 -9.45
C GLN A 289 24.12 24.49 -10.07
N ARG A 290 24.95 24.14 -11.07
CA ARG A 290 25.80 25.11 -11.78
C ARG A 290 24.99 26.18 -12.52
N ALA A 291 23.85 25.82 -13.10
CA ALA A 291 22.94 26.77 -13.74
C ALA A 291 22.37 27.76 -12.71
N ARG A 292 21.86 27.27 -11.57
CA ARG A 292 21.36 28.12 -10.48
C ARG A 292 22.43 29.06 -9.93
N GLU A 293 23.67 28.58 -9.75
CA GLU A 293 24.77 29.42 -9.30
C GLU A 293 25.11 30.54 -10.30
N ARG A 294 25.01 30.26 -11.60
CA ARG A 294 25.22 31.29 -12.65
C ARG A 294 24.11 32.33 -12.62
N GLU A 295 22.85 31.89 -12.58
CA GLU A 295 21.69 32.79 -12.47
C GLU A 295 21.77 33.68 -11.22
N GLN A 296 22.17 33.09 -10.08
CA GLN A 296 22.31 33.84 -8.84
C GLN A 296 23.44 34.88 -8.91
N ARG A 297 24.58 34.55 -9.54
CA ARG A 297 25.67 35.52 -9.77
C ARG A 297 25.25 36.65 -10.69
N GLU A 298 24.46 36.37 -11.73
CA GLU A 298 23.93 37.40 -12.62
C GLU A 298 22.92 38.30 -11.91
N ALA A 299 22.03 37.71 -11.10
CA ALA A 299 21.08 38.46 -10.28
C ALA A 299 21.80 39.37 -9.27
N ASP A 300 22.85 38.88 -8.59
CA ASP A 300 23.66 39.68 -7.67
C ASP A 300 24.39 40.83 -8.38
N LYS A 301 24.86 40.59 -9.62
CA LYS A 301 25.51 41.64 -10.43
C LYS A 301 24.50 42.74 -10.82
N LEU A 302 23.32 42.35 -11.30
CA LEU A 302 22.24 43.28 -11.65
C LEU A 302 21.77 44.08 -10.43
N ALA A 303 21.64 43.44 -9.27
CA ALA A 303 21.27 44.11 -8.02
C ALA A 303 22.29 45.20 -7.65
N ARG A 304 23.60 44.90 -7.75
CA ARG A 304 24.67 45.88 -7.49
C ARG A 304 24.66 47.04 -8.50
N GLU A 305 24.35 46.78 -9.76
CA GLU A 305 24.25 47.83 -10.79
C GLU A 305 23.04 48.74 -10.54
N LEU A 306 21.87 48.17 -10.22
CA LEU A 306 20.67 48.91 -9.83
C LEU A 306 20.91 49.76 -8.58
N GLU A 307 21.60 49.24 -7.58
CA GLU A 307 21.93 50.00 -6.37
C GLU A 307 22.86 51.18 -6.68
N LYS A 308 23.88 50.97 -7.53
CA LYS A 308 24.76 52.07 -8.00
C LYS A 308 23.98 53.13 -8.76
N GLN A 309 23.04 52.71 -9.62
CA GLN A 309 22.20 53.64 -10.36
C GLN A 309 21.32 54.46 -9.42
N ARG A 310 20.65 53.81 -8.47
CA ARG A 310 19.82 54.48 -7.45
C ARG A 310 20.62 55.48 -6.62
N GLN A 311 21.85 55.15 -6.24
CA GLN A 311 22.73 56.09 -5.53
C GLN A 311 23.13 57.31 -6.38
N ARG A 312 23.34 57.12 -7.69
CA ARG A 312 23.64 58.24 -8.62
C ARG A 312 22.42 59.17 -8.74
N GLU A 313 21.23 58.60 -8.92
CA GLU A 313 19.98 59.36 -9.01
C GLU A 313 19.71 60.15 -7.73
N LEU A 314 19.92 59.55 -6.55
CA LEU A 314 19.77 60.24 -5.27
C LEU A 314 20.75 61.43 -5.14
N LYS A 315 22.02 61.24 -5.51
CA LYS A 315 23.04 62.31 -5.49
C LYS A 315 22.69 63.43 -6.47
N GLU A 316 22.12 63.10 -7.62
CA GLU A 316 21.68 64.08 -8.60
C GLU A 316 20.48 64.89 -8.11
N GLN A 317 19.47 64.21 -7.53
CA GLN A 317 18.32 64.87 -6.89
C GLN A 317 18.76 65.80 -5.77
N GLU A 318 19.71 65.39 -4.94
CA GLU A 318 20.25 66.23 -3.86
C GLU A 318 20.98 67.47 -4.42
N ARG A 319 21.77 67.30 -5.48
CA ARG A 319 22.41 68.43 -6.19
C ARG A 319 21.40 69.41 -6.77
N ILE A 320 20.32 68.91 -7.35
CA ILE A 320 19.23 69.75 -7.89
C ILE A 320 18.59 70.54 -6.76
N ARG A 321 18.19 69.87 -5.66
CA ARG A 321 17.61 70.54 -4.48
C ARG A 321 18.52 71.62 -3.91
N LEU A 322 19.83 71.35 -3.82
CA LEU A 322 20.79 72.33 -3.28
C LEU A 322 20.94 73.56 -4.19
N ARG A 323 20.85 73.38 -5.52
CA ARG A 323 20.86 74.48 -6.50
C ARG A 323 19.60 75.33 -6.39
N GLU A 324 18.44 74.70 -6.29
CA GLU A 324 17.15 75.38 -6.12
C GLU A 324 17.13 76.18 -4.81
N ALA A 325 17.59 75.61 -3.70
CA ALA A 325 17.68 76.30 -2.41
C ALA A 325 18.58 77.55 -2.50
N ARG A 326 19.77 77.44 -3.12
CA ARG A 326 20.67 78.59 -3.32
C ARG A 326 20.09 79.65 -4.26
N ALA A 327 19.31 79.24 -5.26
CA ALA A 327 18.63 80.18 -6.15
C ALA A 327 17.55 80.96 -5.38
N ALA A 328 16.75 80.27 -4.57
CA ALA A 328 15.74 80.87 -3.70
C ALA A 328 16.35 81.84 -2.68
N GLU A 329 17.47 81.48 -2.04
CA GLU A 329 18.19 82.39 -1.12
C GLU A 329 18.69 83.66 -1.82
N ARG A 330 19.24 83.55 -3.04
CA ARG A 330 19.68 84.71 -3.83
C ARG A 330 18.52 85.61 -4.22
N GLU A 331 17.37 85.04 -4.55
CA GLU A 331 16.16 85.77 -4.88
C GLU A 331 15.59 86.50 -3.67
N ALA A 332 15.53 85.83 -2.52
CA ALA A 332 15.14 86.42 -1.24
C ALA A 332 16.07 87.58 -0.83
N ALA A 333 17.39 87.42 -0.99
CA ALA A 333 18.36 88.47 -0.71
C ALA A 333 18.23 89.69 -1.66
N ARG A 334 17.88 89.46 -2.93
CA ARG A 334 17.57 90.55 -3.88
C ARG A 334 16.30 91.30 -3.47
N GLN A 335 15.24 90.60 -3.09
CA GLN A 335 14.00 91.22 -2.60
C GLN A 335 14.22 92.01 -1.31
N ALA A 336 15.06 91.50 -0.39
CA ALA A 336 15.43 92.20 0.83
C ALA A 336 16.24 93.49 0.56
N LYS A 337 17.14 93.49 -0.44
CA LYS A 337 17.86 94.71 -0.86
C LYS A 337 16.95 95.75 -1.49
N LEU A 338 16.00 95.32 -2.32
CA LEU A 338 15.02 96.22 -2.96
C LEU A 338 14.12 96.88 -1.91
N THR A 339 13.68 96.13 -0.89
CA THR A 339 12.87 96.67 0.21
C THR A 339 13.68 97.60 1.14
N ALA A 340 14.96 97.31 1.39
CA ALA A 340 15.85 98.20 2.15
C ALA A 340 16.17 99.52 1.40
N SER A 341 16.42 99.46 0.09
CA SER A 341 16.65 100.65 -0.75
C SER A 341 15.38 101.50 -0.90
N GLY A 342 14.20 100.87 -0.90
CA GLY A 342 12.92 101.59 -0.87
C GLY A 342 12.70 102.34 0.44
N ARG A 343 13.13 101.78 1.59
CA ARG A 343 13.07 102.47 2.89
C ARG A 343 14.04 103.65 3.00
N GLN A 344 15.26 103.52 2.48
CA GLN A 344 16.24 104.64 2.49
C GLN A 344 15.80 105.82 1.61
N ASN A 345 15.10 105.58 0.50
CA ASN A 345 14.54 106.67 -0.32
C ASN A 345 13.32 107.36 0.32
N LEU A 346 12.58 106.66 1.19
CA LEU A 346 11.47 107.24 1.95
C LEU A 346 11.95 108.12 3.12
N GLU A 347 13.07 107.79 3.76
CA GLU A 347 13.69 108.62 4.81
C GLU A 347 14.46 109.84 4.28
N ALA A 348 14.88 109.84 3.01
CA ALA A 348 15.56 110.99 2.39
C ALA A 348 14.59 112.03 1.77
N THR A 349 13.28 111.81 1.84
CA THR A 349 12.25 112.68 1.25
C THR A 349 11.31 113.29 2.31
N GLN A 350 11.67 113.22 3.59
CA GLN A 350 11.10 114.00 4.70
C GLN A 350 12.19 114.87 5.31
#